data_AF-A0A9E3AV88-F1
#
_entry.id   AF-A0A9E3AV88-F1
#
_cell.length_a   1.000
_cell.length_b   1.000
_cell.length_c   1.000
_cell.angle_alpha   90.00
_cell.angle_beta   90.00
_cell.angle_gamma   90.00
#
_symmetry.space_group_name_H-M   'P 1'
#
loop_
_entity.id
_entity.type
_entity.pdbx_description
1 polymer ?
#
loop_
_entity_poly.entity_id
_entity_poly.type
_entity_poly.pdbx_seq_one_letter_code
_entity_poly.pdbx_strand_id
1 'polypeptide(L)'
;MQISVQFDQNTANLPAGFVAAVNYVASYFDSLFTNSVTLTIAVGYGEIAGQNLASGALGESLPALNGQAGYVAVEPYASVRNALLSENAPGANTLPATAPANAPGELLTTQAEAKALGLITNDNGIDGYVGFDAASGIFDYSTTSTSSNQFDFVAAVEHEFSEIMGRISGLAASYTPMDLYRYSGANTRQFTTGSSSYFSINNGLTDLNNWNNFQTGNSGDLGDWAPTAGNDAFDAVENQGAFDTLTATDLTLMNALGWTSAPALQMTLSSDVFWLNGDGTLAAWTPSGTQQVTLQGSPATPNASWNATGVGDFNGDGKSDILWRNTNGTLVDWTMNGSQIMSSQQITMQGNAASPDGSWTIAGIGDFNGDGKSDILWRSANGTLVDWTMNGSQITGSQNLTLQGGQVSPDASWSVAGIGDFNGDGKSDILWRNTNGMLIEWRMNGSQISSSQEVTLGGSAVGPDSSWSIVGVGDFNGDGKSDILWRNTNGTLIDWTTNGSQVTAIQQVTLGGSPAMPDSSWQIAQIGDLNGNGKSDILWRNSDGALAEWTMNGAQITAAQATGMEATSSTNWSPLAKPTDFI
;
A
#
# COMPACT_ATOMS: atom_id res chain seq x y z
N MET A 1 0.63 -1.92 20.63
CA MET A 1 -0.34 -1.33 21.57
C MET A 1 -1.51 -2.29 21.77
N GLN A 2 -2.37 -2.06 22.77
CA GLN A 2 -3.65 -2.75 22.90
C GLN A 2 -4.75 -1.76 23.27
N ILE A 3 -5.65 -1.44 22.34
CA ILE A 3 -6.85 -0.62 22.60
C ILE A 3 -8.00 -1.54 23.04
N SER A 4 -8.52 -1.27 24.24
CA SER A 4 -9.71 -1.87 24.79
C SER A 4 -10.86 -0.87 24.71
N VAL A 5 -11.87 -1.18 23.89
CA VAL A 5 -13.07 -0.37 23.77
C VAL A 5 -14.12 -0.77 24.81
N GLN A 6 -14.68 0.21 25.52
CA GLN A 6 -15.79 0.02 26.45
C GLN A 6 -17.00 0.83 25.99
N PHE A 7 -17.99 0.16 25.41
CA PHE A 7 -19.27 0.80 25.08
C PHE A 7 -20.06 1.08 26.36
N ASP A 8 -20.50 2.31 26.56
CA ASP A 8 -21.35 2.69 27.71
C ASP A 8 -22.79 2.17 27.60
N GLN A 9 -23.23 1.90 26.37
CA GLN A 9 -24.51 1.30 26.04
C GLN A 9 -24.40 -0.19 25.72
N ASN A 10 -25.49 -0.92 25.90
CA ASN A 10 -25.59 -2.30 25.45
C ASN A 10 -25.43 -2.33 23.92
N THR A 11 -24.38 -2.98 23.44
CA THR A 11 -24.02 -3.06 22.01
C THR A 11 -25.13 -3.65 21.14
N ALA A 12 -26.03 -4.46 21.71
CA ALA A 12 -27.19 -4.99 20.99
C ALA A 12 -28.23 -3.92 20.59
N ASN A 13 -28.17 -2.73 21.21
CA ASN A 13 -29.07 -1.60 20.91
C ASN A 13 -28.43 -0.58 19.96
N LEU A 14 -27.15 -0.72 19.64
CA LEU A 14 -26.43 0.19 18.76
C LEU A 14 -26.66 -0.19 17.29
N PRO A 15 -26.51 0.76 16.35
CA PRO A 15 -26.54 0.44 14.91
C PRO A 15 -25.53 -0.66 14.57
N ALA A 16 -25.92 -1.60 13.71
CA ALA A 16 -25.10 -2.78 13.40
C ALA A 16 -23.70 -2.43 12.87
N GLY A 17 -23.55 -1.31 12.15
CA GLY A 17 -22.26 -0.82 11.65
C GLY A 17 -21.42 -0.08 12.69
N PHE A 18 -22.03 0.51 13.72
CA PHE A 18 -21.34 1.36 14.70
C PHE A 18 -20.25 0.60 15.46
N VAL A 19 -20.61 -0.53 16.08
CA VAL A 19 -19.68 -1.34 16.88
C VAL A 19 -18.57 -1.92 16.01
N ALA A 20 -18.89 -2.30 14.77
CA ALA A 20 -17.92 -2.85 13.84
C ALA A 20 -16.89 -1.80 13.42
N ALA A 21 -17.33 -0.59 13.07
CA ALA A 21 -16.46 0.51 12.68
C ALA A 21 -15.56 0.97 13.85
N VAL A 22 -16.10 1.08 15.07
CA VAL A 22 -15.28 1.43 16.25
C VAL A 22 -14.18 0.39 16.51
N ASN A 23 -14.54 -0.90 16.48
CA ASN A 23 -13.57 -1.98 16.69
C ASN A 23 -12.55 -2.08 15.54
N TYR A 24 -12.97 -1.73 14.31
CA TYR A 24 -12.07 -1.63 13.16
C TYR A 24 -10.97 -0.59 13.44
N VAL A 25 -11.33 0.63 13.84
CA VAL A 25 -10.35 1.68 14.14
C VAL A 25 -9.43 1.29 15.30
N ALA A 26 -9.98 0.72 16.38
CA ALA A 26 -9.18 0.22 17.49
C ALA A 26 -8.11 -0.80 17.03
N SER A 27 -8.53 -1.76 16.19
CA SER A 27 -7.64 -2.78 15.63
C SER A 27 -6.63 -2.19 14.66
N TYR A 28 -7.06 -1.20 13.86
CA TYR A 28 -6.20 -0.51 12.91
C TYR A 28 -5.09 0.24 13.64
N PHE A 29 -5.41 1.01 14.69
CA PHE A 29 -4.40 1.71 15.48
C PHE A 29 -3.47 0.76 16.24
N ASP A 30 -3.99 -0.35 16.76
CA ASP A 30 -3.16 -1.42 17.36
C ASP A 30 -2.15 -2.02 16.36
N SER A 31 -2.51 -2.06 15.06
CA SER A 31 -1.62 -2.51 14.00
C SER A 31 -0.57 -1.46 13.61
N LEU A 32 -0.91 -0.18 13.73
CA LEU A 32 -0.04 0.94 13.37
C LEU A 32 1.04 1.20 14.43
N PHE A 33 0.69 1.12 15.72
CA PHE A 33 1.57 1.55 16.82
C PHE A 33 2.01 0.41 17.75
N THR A 34 3.30 0.38 18.09
CA THR A 34 3.95 -0.70 18.85
C THR A 34 4.24 -0.39 20.30
N ASN A 35 3.90 0.80 20.81
CA ASN A 35 4.03 1.13 22.23
C ASN A 35 3.42 0.01 23.10
N SER A 36 4.15 -0.38 24.14
CA SER A 36 3.74 -1.46 25.05
C SER A 36 2.80 -0.93 26.14
N VAL A 37 1.67 -0.40 25.70
CA VAL A 37 0.62 0.19 26.56
C VAL A 37 -0.74 -0.39 26.26
N THR A 38 -1.59 -0.41 27.29
CA THR A 38 -3.01 -0.73 27.14
C THR A 38 -3.78 0.57 27.26
N LEU A 39 -4.61 0.87 26.26
CA LEU A 39 -5.49 2.03 26.27
C LEU A 39 -6.91 1.57 26.47
N THR A 40 -7.65 2.17 27.39
CA THR A 40 -9.07 1.90 27.57
C THR A 40 -9.88 3.12 27.16
N ILE A 41 -10.62 3.02 26.06
CA ILE A 41 -11.45 4.11 25.53
C ILE A 41 -12.92 3.77 25.73
N ALA A 42 -13.62 4.62 26.48
CA ALA A 42 -15.06 4.54 26.64
C ALA A 42 -15.75 5.19 25.44
N VAL A 43 -16.73 4.51 24.84
CA VAL A 43 -17.38 4.95 23.61
C VAL A 43 -18.88 5.11 23.84
N GLY A 44 -19.36 6.32 23.60
CA GLY A 44 -20.76 6.71 23.72
C GLY A 44 -21.47 6.93 22.39
N TYR A 45 -22.80 6.81 22.44
CA TYR A 45 -23.69 6.99 21.30
C TYR A 45 -24.83 7.97 21.65
N GLY A 46 -24.74 9.18 21.08
CA GLY A 46 -25.60 10.32 21.40
C GLY A 46 -25.20 11.05 22.68
N GLU A 47 -24.10 10.65 23.30
CA GLU A 47 -23.60 11.14 24.57
C GLU A 47 -22.08 10.96 24.65
N ILE A 48 -21.46 11.73 25.53
CA ILE A 48 -20.08 11.53 25.96
C ILE A 48 -20.01 11.60 27.48
N ALA A 49 -19.61 10.48 28.09
CA ALA A 49 -19.47 10.33 29.55
C ALA A 49 -20.69 10.77 30.37
N GLY A 50 -21.88 10.39 29.91
CA GLY A 50 -23.17 10.69 30.51
C GLY A 50 -23.66 12.13 30.26
N GLN A 51 -23.01 12.91 29.39
CA GLN A 51 -23.47 14.23 28.95
C GLN A 51 -23.92 14.17 27.48
N ASN A 52 -24.91 14.97 27.11
CA ASN A 52 -25.26 15.12 25.70
C ASN A 52 -24.12 15.79 24.93
N LEU A 53 -23.89 15.34 23.70
CA LEU A 53 -22.99 16.03 22.76
C LEU A 53 -23.48 17.46 22.48
N ALA A 54 -22.56 18.34 22.14
CA ALA A 54 -22.85 19.67 21.66
C ALA A 54 -23.69 19.60 20.37
N SER A 55 -24.55 20.60 20.21
CA SER A 55 -25.46 20.66 19.06
C SER A 55 -24.68 20.73 17.74
N GLY A 56 -24.78 19.68 16.94
CA GLY A 56 -24.17 19.60 15.60
C GLY A 56 -22.76 19.00 15.57
N ALA A 57 -22.25 18.49 16.69
CA ALA A 57 -21.01 17.74 16.73
C ALA A 57 -21.22 16.32 16.16
N LEU A 58 -20.33 15.88 15.27
CA LEU A 58 -20.31 14.49 14.77
C LEU A 58 -19.69 13.56 15.80
N GLY A 59 -18.57 13.98 16.38
CA GLY A 59 -17.89 13.34 17.49
C GLY A 59 -17.47 14.40 18.53
N GLU A 60 -17.19 13.92 19.73
CA GLU A 60 -16.42 14.65 20.74
C GLU A 60 -15.48 13.68 21.45
N SER A 61 -14.35 14.19 21.93
CA SER A 61 -13.43 13.47 22.79
C SER A 61 -13.24 14.15 24.14
N LEU A 62 -12.98 13.32 25.16
CA LEU A 62 -12.63 13.70 26.51
C LEU A 62 -11.57 12.72 27.01
N PRO A 63 -10.26 13.06 27.00
CA PRO A 63 -9.15 12.22 27.50
C PRO A 63 -9.12 11.93 29.03
N ALA A 64 -10.28 11.54 29.59
CA ALA A 64 -10.68 11.02 30.91
C ALA A 64 -11.06 12.03 32.03
N LEU A 65 -11.96 11.57 32.92
CA LEU A 65 -13.17 12.30 33.37
C LEU A 65 -13.48 12.32 34.88
N ASN A 66 -13.97 13.48 35.33
CA ASN A 66 -15.02 13.68 36.36
C ASN A 66 -15.57 15.12 36.27
N GLY A 67 -16.05 15.51 35.08
CA GLY A 67 -16.99 16.62 34.92
C GLY A 67 -16.49 18.06 35.08
N GLN A 68 -15.19 18.40 34.94
CA GLN A 68 -14.73 19.80 34.81
C GLN A 68 -13.43 19.91 33.98
N ALA A 69 -13.25 21.07 33.36
CA ALA A 69 -12.05 21.47 32.63
C ALA A 69 -10.74 21.17 33.39
N GLY A 70 -9.75 20.54 32.72
CA GLY A 70 -8.34 20.84 33.03
C GLY A 70 -7.23 19.78 33.03
N TYR A 71 -7.37 18.50 32.65
CA TYR A 71 -6.24 17.53 32.74
C TYR A 71 -6.48 16.33 31.79
N VAL A 72 -5.59 15.78 30.96
CA VAL A 72 -4.14 15.93 30.68
C VAL A 72 -3.18 15.86 31.88
N ALA A 73 -2.32 14.85 31.92
CA ALA A 73 -1.18 14.76 32.83
C ALA A 73 -0.24 15.97 32.61
N VAL A 74 0.14 16.62 33.72
CA VAL A 74 1.04 17.78 33.71
C VAL A 74 2.45 17.27 33.89
N GLU A 75 3.23 17.28 32.81
CA GLU A 75 4.55 16.68 32.78
C GLU A 75 5.64 17.75 32.55
N PRO A 76 6.78 17.71 33.27
CA PRO A 76 7.86 18.64 33.01
C PRO A 76 8.33 18.55 31.56
N TYR A 77 8.53 19.69 30.90
CA TYR A 77 8.99 19.77 29.51
C TYR A 77 10.22 18.89 29.25
N ALA A 78 11.17 18.90 30.19
CA ALA A 78 12.39 18.11 30.08
C ALA A 78 12.12 16.60 30.08
N SER A 79 11.14 16.12 30.86
CA SER A 79 10.74 14.71 30.90
C SER A 79 10.13 14.30 29.57
N VAL A 80 9.16 15.07 29.08
CA VAL A 80 8.49 14.80 27.80
C VAL A 80 9.48 14.82 26.64
N ARG A 81 10.31 15.86 26.55
CA ARG A 81 11.36 15.95 25.52
C ARG A 81 12.31 14.76 25.56
N ASN A 82 12.73 14.33 26.75
CA ASN A 82 13.65 13.21 26.88
C ASN A 82 12.99 11.88 26.48
N ALA A 83 11.70 11.70 26.80
CA ALA A 83 10.93 10.53 26.37
C ALA A 83 10.76 10.50 24.83
N LEU A 84 10.39 11.63 24.22
CA LEU A 84 10.31 11.75 22.75
C LEU A 84 11.66 11.45 22.08
N LEU A 85 12.77 11.91 22.67
CA LEU A 85 14.11 11.59 22.17
C LEU A 85 14.47 10.11 22.35
N SER A 86 14.06 9.46 23.44
CA SER A 86 14.33 8.04 23.64
C SER A 86 13.53 7.14 22.70
N GLU A 87 12.33 7.56 22.32
CA GLU A 87 11.50 6.91 21.30
C GLU A 87 11.98 7.18 19.87
N ASN A 88 13.00 8.04 19.68
CA ASN A 88 13.41 8.56 18.37
C ASN A 88 12.25 9.21 17.60
N ALA A 89 11.33 9.86 18.31
CA ALA A 89 10.17 10.52 17.71
C ALA A 89 10.63 11.56 16.66
N PRO A 90 10.00 11.58 15.47
CA PRO A 90 10.32 12.54 14.42
C PRO A 90 10.31 13.99 14.93
N GLY A 91 11.38 14.71 14.60
CA GLY A 91 11.56 16.11 15.00
C GLY A 91 11.85 16.35 16.48
N ALA A 92 11.90 15.33 17.34
CA ALA A 92 12.24 15.49 18.76
C ALA A 92 13.63 16.14 18.96
N ASN A 93 14.57 15.88 18.04
CA ASN A 93 15.89 16.50 18.02
C ASN A 93 15.88 18.01 17.72
N THR A 94 14.80 18.52 17.14
CA THR A 94 14.59 19.96 16.88
C THR A 94 13.98 20.69 18.08
N LEU A 95 13.53 19.96 19.10
CA LEU A 95 12.95 20.55 20.30
C LEU A 95 14.03 21.24 21.14
N PRO A 96 13.82 22.51 21.55
CA PRO A 96 14.77 23.28 22.36
C PRO A 96 15.21 22.53 23.64
N ALA A 97 16.46 22.70 24.08
CA ALA A 97 16.95 22.03 25.29
C ALA A 97 16.25 22.48 26.58
N THR A 98 15.69 23.69 26.58
CA THR A 98 14.88 24.26 27.66
C THR A 98 13.50 24.60 27.12
N ALA A 99 12.49 24.63 27.99
CA ALA A 99 11.13 25.04 27.60
C ALA A 99 11.18 26.38 26.83
N PRO A 100 10.40 26.52 25.74
CA PRO A 100 10.29 27.78 25.01
C PRO A 100 9.95 28.94 25.95
N ALA A 101 10.50 30.14 25.70
CA ALA A 101 10.34 31.28 26.62
C ALA A 101 8.88 31.71 26.87
N ASN A 102 7.98 31.35 25.96
CA ASN A 102 6.55 31.63 26.06
C ASN A 102 5.74 30.43 26.57
N ALA A 103 6.38 29.31 26.91
CA ALA A 103 5.76 28.12 27.45
C ALA A 103 6.07 27.94 28.96
N PRO A 104 5.11 27.54 29.81
CA PRO A 104 5.41 26.97 31.11
C PRO A 104 6.45 25.85 31.00
N GLY A 105 7.21 25.64 32.08
CA GLY A 105 8.16 24.52 32.19
C GLY A 105 7.49 23.12 32.21
N GLU A 106 6.17 23.07 32.05
CA GLU A 106 5.30 21.90 32.11
C GLU A 106 4.43 21.88 30.84
N LEU A 107 4.17 20.68 30.34
CA LEU A 107 3.29 20.40 29.21
C LEU A 107 2.07 19.60 29.67
N LEU A 108 0.97 19.78 28.97
CA LEU A 108 -0.23 18.97 29.10
C LEU A 108 -0.12 17.78 28.13
N THR A 109 -0.27 16.56 28.63
CA THR A 109 -0.22 15.31 27.85
C THR A 109 -1.47 14.48 28.15
N THR A 110 -2.09 13.80 27.20
CA THR A 110 -3.21 12.91 27.56
C THR A 110 -2.71 11.75 28.41
N GLN A 111 -3.59 11.07 29.15
CA GLN A 111 -3.15 9.90 29.91
C GLN A 111 -2.58 8.82 28.98
N ALA A 112 -3.19 8.61 27.81
CA ALA A 112 -2.68 7.69 26.81
C ALA A 112 -1.27 8.08 26.32
N GLU A 113 -1.05 9.36 25.95
CA GLU A 113 0.26 9.86 25.52
C GLU A 113 1.31 9.73 26.63
N ALA A 114 0.96 10.11 27.87
CA ALA A 114 1.85 10.00 29.01
C ALA A 114 2.21 8.54 29.35
N LYS A 115 1.26 7.60 29.19
CA LYS A 115 1.54 6.15 29.29
C LYS A 115 2.49 5.71 28.19
N ALA A 116 2.24 6.12 26.94
CA ALA A 116 3.03 5.75 25.78
C ALA A 116 4.50 6.22 25.90
N LEU A 117 4.70 7.42 26.46
CA LEU A 117 6.01 8.00 26.75
C LEU A 117 6.65 7.48 28.05
N GLY A 118 5.97 6.59 28.78
CA GLY A 118 6.46 6.03 30.05
C GLY A 118 6.59 7.06 31.19
N LEU A 119 5.85 8.17 31.11
CA LEU A 119 5.84 9.25 32.11
C LEU A 119 4.94 8.92 33.29
N ILE A 120 3.85 8.20 33.03
CA ILE A 120 2.94 7.68 34.06
C ILE A 120 2.85 6.15 34.00
N THR A 121 2.19 5.55 34.99
CA THR A 121 2.04 4.08 35.06
C THR A 121 1.09 3.58 33.98
N ASN A 122 1.49 2.51 33.28
CA ASN A 122 0.59 1.76 32.40
C ASN A 122 -0.40 0.95 33.26
N ASP A 123 -1.62 1.46 33.38
CA ASP A 123 -2.73 0.83 34.09
C ASP A 123 -3.93 0.57 33.16
N ASN A 124 -4.96 -0.09 33.70
CA ASN A 124 -6.19 -0.42 32.97
C ASN A 124 -7.34 0.57 33.28
N GLY A 125 -7.02 1.78 33.75
CA GLY A 125 -8.01 2.85 33.91
C GLY A 125 -8.53 3.33 32.55
N ILE A 126 -9.69 4.00 32.55
CA ILE A 126 -10.19 4.65 31.33
C ILE A 126 -9.28 5.82 30.99
N ASP A 127 -8.68 5.78 29.80
CA ASP A 127 -7.76 6.77 29.27
C ASP A 127 -8.48 7.91 28.55
N GLY A 128 -9.71 7.66 28.11
CA GLY A 128 -10.52 8.64 27.40
C GLY A 128 -11.94 8.17 27.18
N TYR A 129 -12.79 9.13 26.87
CA TYR A 129 -14.18 8.93 26.49
C TYR A 129 -14.35 9.63 25.16
N VAL A 130 -15.01 8.98 24.23
CA VAL A 130 -15.44 9.59 22.99
C VAL A 130 -16.94 9.38 22.86
N GLY A 131 -17.62 10.29 22.19
CA GLY A 131 -19.05 10.19 21.94
C GLY A 131 -19.36 10.59 20.51
N PHE A 132 -20.33 9.93 19.89
CA PHE A 132 -20.70 10.18 18.50
C PHE A 132 -22.19 10.44 18.34
N ASP A 133 -22.58 11.26 17.37
CA ASP A 133 -23.98 11.62 17.12
C ASP A 133 -24.87 10.38 16.90
N ALA A 134 -26.06 10.39 17.50
CA ALA A 134 -27.05 9.32 17.40
C ALA A 134 -28.21 9.62 16.43
N ALA A 135 -28.12 10.68 15.64
CA ALA A 135 -29.11 11.05 14.64
C ALA A 135 -29.24 9.94 13.59
N SER A 136 -30.47 9.50 13.35
CA SER A 136 -30.76 8.42 12.42
C SER A 136 -30.27 8.76 11.01
N GLY A 137 -29.37 7.93 10.47
CA GLY A 137 -28.87 8.06 9.10
C GLY A 137 -27.80 9.14 8.92
N ILE A 138 -27.23 9.69 9.98
CA ILE A 138 -26.16 10.68 9.89
C ILE A 138 -24.84 10.09 9.37
N PHE A 139 -24.54 8.85 9.79
CA PHE A 139 -23.27 8.17 9.53
C PHE A 139 -23.40 7.03 8.51
N ASP A 140 -22.40 6.92 7.65
CA ASP A 140 -22.03 5.70 6.94
C ASP A 140 -20.97 4.97 7.76
N TYR A 141 -21.19 3.68 7.99
CA TYR A 141 -20.31 2.83 8.82
C TYR A 141 -19.33 1.99 7.98
N SER A 142 -19.34 2.19 6.67
CA SER A 142 -18.44 1.50 5.73
C SER A 142 -16.99 1.93 5.97
N THR A 143 -16.08 0.96 5.92
CA THR A 143 -14.63 1.21 6.05
C THR A 143 -13.95 1.54 4.73
N THR A 144 -14.72 1.76 3.66
CA THR A 144 -14.18 1.86 2.28
C THR A 144 -14.86 2.91 1.40
N SER A 145 -15.94 3.53 1.85
CA SER A 145 -16.68 4.52 1.07
C SER A 145 -17.72 5.21 1.92
N THR A 146 -18.01 6.47 1.64
CA THR A 146 -19.08 7.20 2.31
C THR A 146 -20.23 7.51 1.36
N SER A 147 -21.45 7.18 1.77
CA SER A 147 -22.67 7.55 1.05
C SER A 147 -22.79 9.07 0.92
N SER A 148 -23.24 9.55 -0.25
CA SER A 148 -23.22 10.99 -0.62
C SER A 148 -23.97 11.95 0.31
N ASN A 149 -24.79 11.43 1.22
CA ASN A 149 -25.62 12.18 2.16
C ASN A 149 -25.35 11.82 3.63
N GLN A 150 -24.26 11.11 3.91
CA GLN A 150 -23.85 10.67 5.23
C GLN A 150 -22.39 11.08 5.47
N PHE A 151 -22.01 11.11 6.74
CA PHE A 151 -20.63 11.34 7.19
C PHE A 151 -19.89 10.00 7.33
N ASP A 152 -18.58 10.00 7.08
CA ASP A 152 -17.66 8.90 7.28
C ASP A 152 -17.45 8.65 8.78
N PHE A 153 -18.13 7.63 9.30
CA PHE A 153 -18.01 7.31 10.72
C PHE A 153 -16.64 6.74 11.09
N VAL A 154 -15.92 6.11 10.16
CA VAL A 154 -14.59 5.57 10.45
C VAL A 154 -13.62 6.72 10.66
N ALA A 155 -13.67 7.74 9.80
CA ALA A 155 -12.88 8.96 9.95
C ALA A 155 -13.19 9.68 11.27
N ALA A 156 -14.47 9.82 11.62
CA ALA A 156 -14.86 10.39 12.90
C ALA A 156 -14.28 9.61 14.09
N VAL A 157 -14.29 8.27 14.05
CA VAL A 157 -13.68 7.47 15.13
C VAL A 157 -12.16 7.62 15.16
N GLU A 158 -11.48 7.61 14.01
CA GLU A 158 -10.04 7.85 13.90
C GLU A 158 -9.65 9.22 14.48
N HIS A 159 -10.45 10.23 14.16
CA HIS A 159 -10.33 11.59 14.67
C HIS A 159 -10.37 11.60 16.20
N GLU A 160 -11.48 11.16 16.81
CA GLU A 160 -11.67 11.26 18.26
C GLU A 160 -10.70 10.35 19.04
N PHE A 161 -10.39 9.16 18.52
CA PHE A 161 -9.42 8.27 19.17
C PHE A 161 -8.01 8.87 19.19
N SER A 162 -7.60 9.52 18.09
CA SER A 162 -6.29 10.16 18.03
C SER A 162 -6.14 11.31 19.03
N GLU A 163 -7.23 12.01 19.35
CA GLU A 163 -7.25 13.03 20.40
C GLU A 163 -7.05 12.44 21.78
N ILE A 164 -7.71 11.30 22.07
CA ILE A 164 -7.44 10.54 23.30
C ILE A 164 -5.96 10.17 23.38
N MET A 165 -5.37 9.83 22.23
CA MET A 165 -3.95 9.49 22.11
C MET A 165 -3.01 10.71 22.15
N GLY A 166 -3.49 11.95 22.27
CA GLY A 166 -2.63 13.12 22.47
C GLY A 166 -2.58 14.11 21.30
N ARG A 167 -3.34 13.86 20.22
CA ARG A 167 -3.57 14.85 19.16
C ARG A 167 -4.49 15.97 19.66
N ILE A 168 -3.99 16.78 20.58
CA ILE A 168 -4.70 17.91 21.18
C ILE A 168 -3.81 19.14 21.26
N SER A 169 -4.40 20.33 21.10
CA SER A 169 -3.70 21.61 21.25
C SER A 169 -4.11 22.33 22.53
N GLY A 170 -3.13 22.82 23.30
CA GLY A 170 -3.35 23.61 24.51
C GLY A 170 -3.21 25.13 24.30
N LEU A 171 -2.93 25.56 23.07
CA LEU A 171 -2.59 26.94 22.72
C LEU A 171 -3.56 27.95 23.34
N ALA A 172 -3.00 29.02 23.92
CA ALA A 172 -3.66 30.13 24.63
C ALA A 172 -3.96 29.94 26.13
N ALA A 173 -3.79 28.74 26.71
CA ALA A 173 -3.83 28.55 28.17
C ALA A 173 -2.67 27.69 28.71
N SER A 174 -2.14 26.76 27.92
CA SER A 174 -1.00 25.90 28.24
C SER A 174 -0.35 25.43 26.93
N TYR A 175 0.51 24.41 26.96
CA TYR A 175 1.06 23.79 25.76
C TYR A 175 1.02 22.28 25.88
N THR A 176 0.75 21.62 24.77
CA THR A 176 0.89 20.17 24.61
C THR A 176 2.16 19.83 23.82
N PRO A 177 2.60 18.57 23.76
CA PRO A 177 3.69 18.16 22.88
C PRO A 177 3.42 18.53 21.42
N MET A 178 2.17 18.41 20.97
CA MET A 178 1.73 18.80 19.63
C MET A 178 2.03 20.26 19.29
N ASP A 179 1.85 21.17 20.24
CA ASP A 179 2.12 22.61 20.04
C ASP A 179 3.60 22.90 19.78
N LEU A 180 4.48 21.99 20.22
CA LEU A 180 5.91 22.05 19.94
C LEU A 180 6.27 21.69 18.50
N TYR A 181 5.30 21.45 17.61
CA TYR A 181 5.56 21.18 16.19
C TYR A 181 4.86 22.19 15.26
N ARG A 182 4.40 23.32 15.81
CA ARG A 182 3.77 24.41 15.06
C ARG A 182 4.78 25.45 14.59
N TYR A 183 4.75 25.77 13.30
CA TYR A 183 5.65 26.76 12.67
C TYR A 183 4.88 27.75 11.78
N SER A 184 5.45 28.94 11.63
CA SER A 184 5.00 29.96 10.66
C SER A 184 6.08 30.27 9.60
N GLY A 185 7.23 29.62 9.71
CA GLY A 185 8.37 29.74 8.80
C GLY A 185 9.58 28.97 9.31
N ALA A 186 10.62 28.90 8.49
CA ALA A 186 11.89 28.28 8.86
C ALA A 186 12.42 28.87 10.18
N ASN A 187 12.73 27.98 11.13
CA ASN A 187 13.19 28.25 12.49
C ASN A 187 12.26 29.17 13.31
N THR A 188 11.00 29.32 12.89
CA THR A 188 10.04 30.25 13.50
C THR A 188 8.80 29.50 13.98
N ARG A 189 8.71 29.26 15.29
CA ARG A 189 7.58 28.57 15.92
C ARG A 189 6.39 29.51 16.07
N GLN A 190 5.18 28.96 15.94
CA GLN A 190 3.94 29.70 16.11
C GLN A 190 3.19 29.20 17.36
N PHE A 191 3.24 29.99 18.43
CA PHE A 191 2.63 29.66 19.73
C PHE A 191 1.41 30.54 20.05
N THR A 192 0.84 31.20 19.03
CA THR A 192 -0.34 32.06 19.18
C THR A 192 -1.48 31.60 18.26
N THR A 193 -2.70 31.92 18.68
CA THR A 193 -3.92 31.65 17.90
C THR A 193 -4.17 32.72 16.84
N GLY A 194 -4.80 32.37 15.72
CA GLY A 194 -5.33 33.30 14.73
C GLY A 194 -4.32 33.73 13.65
N SER A 195 -3.07 33.31 13.74
CA SER A 195 -2.07 33.45 12.68
C SER A 195 -1.87 32.11 11.99
N SER A 196 -1.61 32.12 10.68
CA SER A 196 -1.31 30.90 9.92
C SER A 196 -0.18 30.11 10.56
N SER A 197 -0.36 28.80 10.66
CA SER A 197 0.65 27.86 11.13
C SER A 197 0.51 26.51 10.47
N TYR A 198 1.62 25.79 10.37
CA TYR A 198 1.69 24.44 9.83
C TYR A 198 2.47 23.50 10.74
N PHE A 199 2.26 22.19 10.54
CA PHE A 199 3.00 21.11 11.18
C PHE A 199 4.34 20.90 10.49
N SER A 200 5.40 20.79 11.30
CA SER A 200 6.73 20.49 10.80
C SER A 200 7.59 19.79 11.84
N ILE A 201 8.38 18.83 11.40
CA ILE A 201 9.33 18.07 12.23
C ILE A 201 10.79 18.49 12.00
N ASN A 202 11.05 19.50 11.15
CA ASN A 202 12.40 19.85 10.73
C ASN A 202 12.71 21.35 10.88
N ASN A 203 12.35 21.93 12.03
CA ASN A 203 12.49 23.37 12.27
C ASN A 203 11.69 24.25 11.29
N GLY A 204 10.53 23.80 10.83
CA GLY A 204 9.67 24.60 9.95
C GLY A 204 10.20 24.74 8.53
N LEU A 205 11.15 23.91 8.11
CA LEU A 205 11.68 23.92 6.73
C LEU A 205 10.69 23.31 5.74
N THR A 206 9.94 22.30 6.18
CA THR A 206 8.88 21.65 5.40
C THR A 206 7.54 21.89 6.06
N ASP A 207 6.57 22.34 5.27
CA ASP A 207 5.15 22.35 5.60
C ASP A 207 4.58 20.97 5.26
N LEU A 208 4.19 20.20 6.29
CA LEU A 208 3.60 18.88 6.13
C LEU A 208 2.07 18.94 6.04
N ASN A 209 1.44 19.81 6.82
CA ASN A 209 0.03 20.17 6.70
C ASN A 209 -0.28 21.45 7.50
N ASN A 210 -1.34 22.16 7.12
CA ASN A 210 -1.76 23.41 7.76
C ASN A 210 -2.71 23.14 8.92
N TRP A 211 -2.47 23.81 10.06
CA TRP A 211 -3.40 23.77 11.20
C TRP A 211 -4.61 24.67 10.96
N ASN A 212 -5.75 24.34 11.57
CA ASN A 212 -6.96 25.16 11.62
C ASN A 212 -6.80 26.43 12.51
N ASN A 213 -5.63 27.06 12.48
CA ASN A 213 -5.23 28.12 13.41
C ASN A 213 -5.72 29.53 13.01
N PHE A 214 -6.79 29.63 12.21
CA PHE A 214 -7.35 30.92 11.75
C PHE A 214 -8.38 31.50 12.73
N GLN A 215 -8.85 30.71 13.69
CA GLN A 215 -9.81 31.17 14.70
C GLN A 215 -9.12 31.99 15.80
N THR A 216 -9.76 33.07 16.26
CA THR A 216 -9.23 33.96 17.31
C THR A 216 -9.91 33.69 18.64
N GLY A 217 -9.14 33.58 19.74
CA GLY A 217 -9.70 33.62 21.09
C GLY A 217 -9.85 32.30 21.87
N ASN A 218 -8.99 31.31 21.66
CA ASN A 218 -8.97 30.02 22.40
C ASN A 218 -10.32 29.26 22.38
N SER A 219 -11.10 29.44 21.33
CA SER A 219 -12.48 28.93 21.23
C SER A 219 -12.68 28.00 20.03
N GLY A 220 -11.59 27.50 19.45
CA GLY A 220 -11.59 26.65 18.26
C GLY A 220 -10.80 25.39 18.49
N ASP A 221 -11.07 24.37 17.67
CA ASP A 221 -10.22 23.20 17.58
C ASP A 221 -8.96 23.54 16.79
N LEU A 222 -7.89 23.83 17.53
CA LEU A 222 -6.61 24.24 16.96
C LEU A 222 -5.74 23.02 16.64
N GLY A 223 -6.09 21.84 17.16
CA GLY A 223 -5.42 20.55 16.95
C GLY A 223 -5.72 19.95 15.58
N ASP A 224 -6.74 20.44 14.91
CA ASP A 224 -7.15 19.93 13.61
C ASP A 224 -6.37 20.50 12.44
N TRP A 225 -6.35 19.73 11.35
CA TRP A 225 -6.00 20.26 10.05
C TRP A 225 -7.01 21.29 9.57
N ALA A 226 -6.48 22.27 8.85
CA ALA A 226 -7.31 23.20 8.11
C ALA A 226 -8.00 22.45 6.96
N PRO A 227 -9.22 22.85 6.54
CA PRO A 227 -9.96 22.24 5.43
C PRO A 227 -9.25 22.21 4.06
N THR A 228 -8.03 22.73 4.00
CA THR A 228 -7.13 22.61 2.84
C THR A 228 -6.41 21.27 2.75
N ALA A 229 -6.45 20.41 3.78
CA ALA A 229 -5.83 19.08 3.72
C ALA A 229 -6.55 18.14 2.75
N GLY A 230 -7.83 18.39 2.48
CA GLY A 230 -8.62 17.62 1.53
C GLY A 230 -9.57 16.69 2.27
N ASN A 231 -9.60 15.42 1.86
CA ASN A 231 -10.38 14.41 2.55
C ASN A 231 -9.47 13.68 3.55
N ASP A 232 -9.43 14.14 4.78
CA ASP A 232 -8.46 13.71 5.80
C ASP A 232 -9.18 13.50 7.14
N ALA A 233 -8.86 12.40 7.83
CA ALA A 233 -9.53 12.06 9.09
C ALA A 233 -9.25 13.07 10.22
N PHE A 234 -8.17 13.85 10.15
CA PHE A 234 -7.80 14.85 11.15
C PHE A 234 -8.26 16.28 10.78
N ASP A 235 -9.08 16.43 9.73
CA ASP A 235 -9.64 17.73 9.35
C ASP A 235 -10.66 18.27 10.36
N ALA A 236 -10.67 19.60 10.50
CA ALA A 236 -11.59 20.31 11.39
C ALA A 236 -13.06 20.26 10.94
N VAL A 237 -13.30 19.82 9.70
CA VAL A 237 -14.63 19.78 9.09
C VAL A 237 -14.73 18.57 8.19
N GLU A 238 -15.54 17.62 8.61
CA GLU A 238 -15.96 16.51 7.76
C GLU A 238 -17.10 16.93 6.83
N ASN A 239 -17.14 16.38 5.60
CA ASN A 239 -18.16 16.70 4.62
C ASN A 239 -18.99 15.47 4.25
N GLN A 240 -20.31 15.62 4.11
CA GLN A 240 -21.17 14.51 3.69
C GLN A 240 -20.75 13.96 2.32
N GLY A 241 -20.61 12.64 2.23
CA GLY A 241 -20.16 11.94 1.03
C GLY A 241 -18.66 12.01 0.79
N ALA A 242 -17.88 12.67 1.64
CA ALA A 242 -16.44 12.54 1.66
C ALA A 242 -16.06 11.21 2.35
N PHE A 243 -15.11 10.49 1.77
CA PHE A 243 -14.44 9.39 2.41
C PHE A 243 -13.07 9.91 2.85
N ASP A 244 -12.87 9.99 4.16
CA ASP A 244 -11.76 10.69 4.79
C ASP A 244 -10.82 9.66 5.39
N THR A 245 -9.54 9.73 5.06
CA THR A 245 -8.57 8.68 5.42
C THR A 245 -7.40 9.25 6.19
N LEU A 246 -6.84 8.48 7.12
CA LEU A 246 -5.52 8.77 7.67
C LEU A 246 -4.43 8.82 6.59
N THR A 247 -3.66 9.90 6.61
CA THR A 247 -2.56 10.19 5.70
C THR A 247 -1.20 9.88 6.32
N ALA A 248 -0.15 9.90 5.49
CA ALA A 248 1.23 9.79 5.99
C ALA A 248 1.61 10.95 6.93
N THR A 249 0.99 12.11 6.75
CA THR A 249 1.20 13.27 7.63
C THR A 249 0.60 13.02 9.01
N ASP A 250 -0.56 12.36 9.08
CA ASP A 250 -1.22 11.99 10.35
C ASP A 250 -0.37 11.02 11.15
N LEU A 251 0.16 9.99 10.49
CA LEU A 251 1.07 9.04 11.12
C LEU A 251 2.36 9.73 11.57
N THR A 252 2.88 10.67 10.78
CA THR A 252 4.06 11.46 11.16
C THR A 252 3.79 12.31 12.40
N LEU A 253 2.60 12.89 12.51
CA LEU A 253 2.16 13.64 13.68
C LEU A 253 2.07 12.73 14.90
N MET A 254 1.37 11.60 14.82
CA MET A 254 1.27 10.67 15.94
C MET A 254 2.63 10.14 16.38
N ASN A 255 3.52 9.83 15.43
CA ASN A 255 4.90 9.44 15.72
C ASN A 255 5.68 10.56 16.42
N ALA A 256 5.49 11.82 16.01
CA ALA A 256 6.13 12.97 16.65
C ALA A 256 5.63 13.20 18.09
N LEU A 257 4.45 12.70 18.44
CA LEU A 257 3.90 12.68 19.80
C LEU A 257 4.40 11.48 20.64
N GLY A 258 5.18 10.57 20.05
CA GLY A 258 5.78 9.44 20.74
C GLY A 258 5.01 8.13 20.63
N TRP A 259 4.01 8.06 19.74
CA TRP A 259 3.44 6.80 19.31
C TRP A 259 4.38 6.14 18.33
N THR A 260 5.25 5.26 18.83
CA THR A 260 6.19 4.52 18.02
C THR A 260 5.42 3.62 17.08
N SER A 261 5.37 4.00 15.80
CA SER A 261 4.83 3.12 14.78
C SER A 261 5.54 1.77 14.86
N ALA A 262 4.87 0.69 14.45
CA ALA A 262 5.62 -0.49 14.07
C ALA A 262 6.78 -0.03 13.19
N PRO A 263 8.04 -0.45 13.45
CA PRO A 263 9.05 -0.24 12.44
C PRO A 263 8.41 -0.77 11.16
N ALA A 264 8.38 0.04 10.10
CA ALA A 264 8.18 -0.51 8.77
C ALA A 264 9.11 -1.71 8.77
N LEU A 265 8.57 -2.92 8.62
CA LEU A 265 9.44 -4.08 8.49
C LEU A 265 10.38 -3.65 7.40
N GLN A 266 11.67 -3.53 7.74
CA GLN A 266 12.63 -3.01 6.79
C GLN A 266 12.67 -4.07 5.72
N MET A 267 11.89 -3.83 4.69
CA MET A 267 11.50 -4.88 3.79
C MET A 267 12.74 -5.21 3.01
N THR A 268 13.29 -6.36 3.37
CA THR A 268 14.38 -6.93 2.63
C THR A 268 13.68 -7.57 1.45
N LEU A 269 13.48 -6.79 0.39
CA LEU A 269 12.94 -7.34 -0.84
C LEU A 269 13.71 -8.62 -1.18
N SER A 270 13.06 -9.75 -1.41
CA SER A 270 13.75 -10.94 -1.93
C SER A 270 13.93 -10.90 -3.44
N SER A 271 13.16 -10.05 -4.14
CA SER A 271 13.20 -9.87 -5.59
C SER A 271 13.44 -8.41 -5.97
N ASP A 272 14.05 -8.16 -7.13
CA ASP A 272 14.27 -6.80 -7.61
C ASP A 272 13.01 -6.23 -8.31
N VAL A 273 12.72 -4.95 -8.09
CA VAL A 273 11.71 -4.19 -8.84
C VAL A 273 12.42 -3.11 -9.66
N PHE A 274 12.31 -3.18 -10.98
CA PHE A 274 12.92 -2.19 -11.87
C PHE A 274 11.95 -1.09 -12.27
N TRP A 275 12.42 0.15 -12.18
CA TRP A 275 11.66 1.36 -12.46
C TRP A 275 12.35 2.19 -13.53
N LEU A 276 11.58 2.74 -14.46
CA LEU A 276 12.02 3.69 -15.48
C LEU A 276 11.39 5.05 -15.24
N ASN A 277 12.21 6.10 -15.23
CA ASN A 277 11.78 7.48 -15.14
C ASN A 277 11.50 8.03 -16.55
N GLY A 278 10.59 9.01 -16.66
CA GLY A 278 10.30 9.74 -17.89
C GLY A 278 11.50 10.46 -18.52
N ASP A 279 12.58 10.68 -17.77
CA ASP A 279 13.86 11.20 -18.31
C ASP A 279 14.80 10.11 -18.85
N GLY A 280 14.41 8.83 -18.76
CA GLY A 280 15.18 7.67 -19.22
C GLY A 280 16.15 7.08 -18.18
N THR A 281 16.19 7.61 -16.95
CA THR A 281 16.97 7.01 -15.86
C THR A 281 16.27 5.77 -15.28
N LEU A 282 17.06 4.80 -14.84
CA LEU A 282 16.59 3.56 -14.24
C LEU A 282 16.94 3.49 -12.75
N ALA A 283 16.04 2.92 -11.96
CA ALA A 283 16.25 2.56 -10.57
C ALA A 283 15.83 1.12 -10.33
N ALA A 284 16.55 0.43 -9.45
CA ALA A 284 16.16 -0.87 -8.94
C ALA A 284 15.84 -0.71 -7.46
N TRP A 285 14.67 -1.16 -7.06
CA TRP A 285 14.40 -1.44 -5.67
C TRP A 285 14.89 -2.86 -5.39
N THR A 286 15.87 -2.95 -4.49
CA THR A 286 16.55 -4.19 -4.09
C THR A 286 16.38 -4.40 -2.59
N PRO A 287 16.69 -5.61 -2.07
CA PRO A 287 16.79 -5.86 -0.62
C PRO A 287 17.65 -4.84 0.15
N SER A 288 18.65 -4.26 -0.51
CA SER A 288 19.57 -3.27 0.05
C SER A 288 19.08 -1.82 -0.01
N GLY A 289 17.83 -1.60 -0.44
CA GLY A 289 17.26 -0.28 -0.66
C GLY A 289 17.05 0.06 -2.14
N THR A 290 16.49 1.24 -2.38
CA THR A 290 16.40 1.82 -3.73
C THR A 290 17.77 2.31 -4.17
N GLN A 291 18.22 1.82 -5.32
CA GLN A 291 19.50 2.20 -5.92
C GLN A 291 19.31 2.56 -7.40
N GLN A 292 20.06 3.55 -7.88
CA GLN A 292 20.11 3.84 -9.31
C GLN A 292 20.73 2.66 -10.06
N VAL A 293 20.16 2.27 -11.21
CA VAL A 293 20.73 1.21 -12.02
C VAL A 293 22.00 1.72 -12.70
N THR A 294 23.09 0.95 -12.57
CA THR A 294 24.40 1.34 -13.11
C THR A 294 25.04 0.24 -13.95
N LEU A 295 25.79 0.67 -14.97
CA LEU A 295 26.75 -0.17 -15.69
C LEU A 295 28.16 0.31 -15.34
N GLN A 296 28.98 -0.56 -14.75
CA GLN A 296 30.35 -0.23 -14.30
C GLN A 296 30.41 1.05 -13.43
N GLY A 297 29.40 1.25 -12.57
CA GLY A 297 29.31 2.40 -11.65
C GLY A 297 28.82 3.71 -12.27
N SER A 298 28.46 3.73 -13.56
CA SER A 298 27.81 4.87 -14.22
C SER A 298 26.31 4.63 -14.38
N PRO A 299 25.44 5.63 -14.16
CA PRO A 299 24.01 5.51 -14.43
C PRO A 299 23.70 4.99 -15.83
N ALA A 300 22.81 4.01 -15.91
CA ALA A 300 22.30 3.53 -17.19
C ALA A 300 21.18 4.47 -17.67
N THR A 301 21.35 5.02 -18.87
CA THR A 301 20.34 5.86 -19.54
C THR A 301 20.09 5.34 -20.95
N PRO A 302 19.23 4.33 -21.12
CA PRO A 302 18.72 3.97 -22.44
C PRO A 302 18.13 5.22 -23.09
N ASN A 303 18.57 5.53 -24.32
CA ASN A 303 17.94 6.62 -25.06
C ASN A 303 16.54 6.19 -25.54
N ALA A 304 15.75 7.16 -26.00
CA ALA A 304 14.35 6.96 -26.43
C ALA A 304 14.13 5.94 -27.58
N SER A 305 15.19 5.42 -28.21
CA SER A 305 15.04 4.32 -29.19
C SER A 305 14.92 2.94 -28.54
N TRP A 306 15.17 2.80 -27.24
CA TRP A 306 15.08 1.54 -26.51
C TRP A 306 13.84 1.51 -25.63
N ASN A 307 13.12 0.39 -25.68
CA ASN A 307 11.95 0.13 -24.85
C ASN A 307 12.21 -1.14 -24.05
N ALA A 308 12.04 -1.09 -22.74
CA ALA A 308 11.96 -2.29 -21.94
C ALA A 308 10.69 -3.04 -22.36
N THR A 309 10.83 -4.29 -22.77
CA THR A 309 9.74 -5.09 -23.31
C THR A 309 9.50 -6.37 -22.51
N GLY A 310 10.29 -6.59 -21.47
CA GLY A 310 10.27 -7.81 -20.68
C GLY A 310 11.20 -7.78 -19.48
N VAL A 311 10.81 -8.52 -18.44
CA VAL A 311 11.63 -8.84 -17.27
C VAL A 311 11.51 -10.34 -17.03
N GLY A 312 12.62 -11.02 -16.74
CA GLY A 312 12.65 -12.46 -16.50
C GLY A 312 14.08 -12.95 -16.27
N ASP A 313 14.27 -14.09 -15.61
CA ASP A 313 15.58 -14.70 -15.44
C ASP A 313 15.97 -15.45 -16.73
N PHE A 314 16.55 -14.76 -17.71
CA PHE A 314 16.90 -15.39 -18.99
C PHE A 314 18.10 -16.33 -18.87
N ASN A 315 18.93 -16.17 -17.84
CA ASN A 315 20.22 -16.85 -17.70
C ASN A 315 20.23 -17.97 -16.63
N GLY A 316 19.22 -18.02 -15.76
CA GLY A 316 18.98 -19.06 -14.76
C GLY A 316 19.77 -18.87 -13.46
N ASP A 317 20.15 -17.64 -13.11
CA ASP A 317 20.90 -17.33 -11.89
C ASP A 317 20.01 -16.90 -10.70
N GLY A 318 18.69 -17.03 -10.87
CA GLY A 318 17.67 -16.68 -9.90
C GLY A 318 17.39 -15.19 -9.80
N LYS A 319 17.90 -14.35 -10.71
CA LYS A 319 17.68 -12.90 -10.70
C LYS A 319 16.99 -12.46 -11.97
N SER A 320 16.16 -11.43 -11.83
CA SER A 320 15.43 -10.87 -12.96
C SER A 320 16.35 -10.05 -13.86
N ASP A 321 16.43 -10.40 -15.13
CA ASP A 321 17.10 -9.64 -16.18
C ASP A 321 16.12 -8.70 -16.89
N ILE A 322 16.63 -7.74 -17.67
CA ILE A 322 15.80 -6.78 -18.44
C ILE A 322 15.98 -6.99 -19.94
N LEU A 323 14.89 -7.31 -20.63
CA LEU A 323 14.85 -7.41 -22.09
C LEU A 323 14.49 -6.08 -22.72
N TRP A 324 15.41 -5.56 -23.54
CA TRP A 324 15.26 -4.32 -24.27
C TRP A 324 15.02 -4.56 -25.75
N ARG A 325 14.07 -3.82 -26.33
CA ARG A 325 13.82 -3.78 -27.78
C ARG A 325 14.06 -2.37 -28.33
N ASN A 326 14.94 -2.28 -29.32
CA ASN A 326 15.14 -1.05 -30.06
C ASN A 326 14.02 -0.82 -31.09
N THR A 327 13.76 0.43 -31.47
CA THR A 327 12.83 0.78 -32.55
C THR A 327 13.20 0.17 -33.90
N ASN A 328 14.46 -0.20 -34.11
CA ASN A 328 14.90 -0.94 -35.30
C ASN A 328 14.72 -2.47 -35.22
N GLY A 329 14.15 -2.99 -34.13
CA GLY A 329 13.88 -4.41 -33.90
C GLY A 329 14.95 -5.17 -33.12
N THR A 330 16.15 -4.59 -32.94
CA THR A 330 17.24 -5.24 -32.19
C THR A 330 16.83 -5.51 -30.74
N LEU A 331 17.14 -6.71 -30.26
CA LEU A 331 16.92 -7.11 -28.88
C LEU A 331 18.23 -7.19 -28.10
N VAL A 332 18.22 -6.75 -26.85
CA VAL A 332 19.35 -6.81 -25.92
C VAL A 332 18.86 -7.32 -24.58
N ASP A 333 19.59 -8.26 -24.02
CA ASP A 333 19.44 -8.73 -22.65
C ASP A 333 20.44 -8.01 -21.75
N TRP A 334 19.92 -7.42 -20.67
CA TRP A 334 20.70 -6.91 -19.57
C TRP A 334 20.60 -7.88 -18.41
N THR A 335 21.66 -8.66 -18.21
CA THR A 335 21.73 -9.54 -17.04
C THR A 335 21.96 -8.70 -15.79
N MET A 336 21.13 -8.86 -14.76
CA MET A 336 21.14 -7.99 -13.59
C MET A 336 21.63 -8.68 -12.32
N ASN A 337 22.12 -7.88 -11.38
CA ASN A 337 22.31 -8.31 -9.99
C ASN A 337 21.95 -7.12 -9.09
N GLY A 338 20.71 -7.06 -8.62
CA GLY A 338 20.20 -5.86 -7.98
C GLY A 338 20.19 -4.68 -8.96
N SER A 339 20.79 -3.57 -8.53
CA SER A 339 20.94 -2.36 -9.36
C SER A 339 22.10 -2.40 -10.35
N GLN A 340 22.87 -3.49 -10.42
CA GLN A 340 24.04 -3.57 -11.28
C GLN A 340 23.74 -4.33 -12.57
N ILE A 341 24.05 -3.70 -13.72
CA ILE A 341 24.08 -4.38 -15.01
C ILE A 341 25.38 -5.17 -15.10
N MET A 342 25.26 -6.49 -15.08
CA MET A 342 26.40 -7.41 -15.15
C MET A 342 26.89 -7.60 -16.58
N SER A 343 25.97 -7.61 -17.55
CA SER A 343 26.27 -7.68 -18.96
C SER A 343 25.15 -7.03 -19.79
N SER A 344 25.48 -6.57 -20.99
CA SER A 344 24.53 -6.03 -21.96
C SER A 344 24.83 -6.69 -23.30
N GLN A 345 24.10 -7.75 -23.63
CA GLN A 345 24.37 -8.59 -24.79
C GLN A 345 23.20 -8.57 -25.77
N GLN A 346 23.52 -8.45 -27.05
CA GLN A 346 22.51 -8.56 -28.10
C GLN A 346 21.98 -9.99 -28.15
N ILE A 347 20.66 -10.14 -28.30
CA ILE A 347 20.05 -11.45 -28.51
C ILE A 347 20.45 -12.00 -29.87
N THR A 348 20.98 -13.22 -29.89
CA THR A 348 21.39 -13.89 -31.13
C THR A 348 20.89 -15.32 -31.25
N MET A 349 20.68 -15.76 -32.49
CA MET A 349 20.45 -17.16 -32.83
C MET A 349 21.58 -17.64 -33.75
N GLN A 350 22.32 -18.67 -33.33
CA GLN A 350 23.48 -19.19 -34.07
C GLN A 350 24.50 -18.09 -34.43
N GLY A 351 24.73 -17.15 -33.51
CA GLY A 351 25.65 -16.02 -33.68
C GLY A 351 25.14 -14.87 -34.56
N ASN A 352 23.93 -14.97 -35.11
CA ASN A 352 23.31 -13.88 -35.87
C ASN A 352 22.34 -13.10 -35.00
N ALA A 353 22.37 -11.78 -35.13
CA ALA A 353 21.41 -10.86 -34.52
C ALA A 353 19.97 -11.28 -34.78
N ALA A 354 19.19 -11.46 -33.71
CA ALA A 354 17.75 -11.62 -33.81
C ALA A 354 17.08 -10.24 -33.82
N SER A 355 16.30 -9.95 -34.86
CA SER A 355 15.59 -8.67 -35.01
C SER A 355 14.20 -8.90 -35.60
N PRO A 356 13.21 -9.32 -34.79
CA PRO A 356 11.83 -9.41 -35.24
C PRO A 356 11.34 -8.03 -35.69
N ASP A 357 10.64 -8.00 -36.82
CA ASP A 357 10.04 -6.77 -37.32
C ASP A 357 8.81 -6.35 -36.48
N GLY A 358 8.21 -5.21 -36.83
CA GLY A 358 7.05 -4.67 -36.12
C GLY A 358 5.77 -5.51 -36.21
N SER A 359 5.75 -6.59 -37.01
CA SER A 359 4.60 -7.50 -37.08
C SER A 359 4.55 -8.51 -35.94
N TRP A 360 5.62 -8.58 -35.12
CA TRP A 360 5.74 -9.44 -33.96
C TRP A 360 5.75 -8.64 -32.66
N THR A 361 4.94 -9.10 -31.71
CA THR A 361 4.88 -8.58 -30.34
C THR A 361 5.19 -9.69 -29.34
N ILE A 362 5.81 -9.33 -28.21
CA ILE A 362 5.98 -10.26 -27.10
C ILE A 362 4.62 -10.42 -26.42
N ALA A 363 4.14 -11.66 -26.37
CA ALA A 363 2.87 -12.02 -25.75
C ALA A 363 3.05 -12.49 -24.29
N GLY A 364 4.24 -12.94 -23.91
CA GLY A 364 4.57 -13.33 -22.55
C GLY A 364 6.03 -13.73 -22.39
N ILE A 365 6.47 -13.78 -21.14
CA ILE A 365 7.79 -14.26 -20.71
C ILE A 365 7.55 -15.27 -19.59
N GLY A 366 8.20 -16.43 -19.66
CA GLY A 366 8.04 -17.50 -18.69
C GLY A 366 8.89 -18.71 -19.06
N ASP A 367 9.17 -19.59 -18.10
CA ASP A 367 9.91 -20.83 -18.35
C ASP A 367 8.96 -21.90 -18.90
N PHE A 368 8.66 -21.84 -20.20
CA PHE A 368 7.70 -22.76 -20.83
C PHE A 368 8.22 -24.20 -20.86
N ASN A 369 9.53 -24.41 -20.73
CA ASN A 369 10.18 -25.71 -20.94
C ASN A 369 10.70 -26.38 -19.65
N GLY A 370 10.84 -25.63 -18.56
CA GLY A 370 11.17 -26.11 -17.22
C GLY A 370 12.68 -26.24 -16.97
N ASP A 371 13.52 -25.48 -17.68
CA ASP A 371 14.97 -25.49 -17.52
C ASP A 371 15.52 -24.39 -16.59
N GLY A 372 14.62 -23.70 -15.89
CA GLY A 372 14.89 -22.62 -14.96
C GLY A 372 15.25 -21.31 -15.64
N LYS A 373 15.00 -21.14 -16.94
CA LYS A 373 15.23 -19.90 -17.68
C LYS A 373 13.95 -19.40 -18.32
N SER A 374 13.79 -18.08 -18.30
CA SER A 374 12.68 -17.41 -18.98
C SER A 374 12.83 -17.54 -20.49
N ASP A 375 11.79 -18.01 -21.16
CA ASP A 375 11.66 -18.03 -22.60
C ASP A 375 10.86 -16.80 -23.08
N ILE A 376 10.85 -16.55 -24.41
CA ILE A 376 10.09 -15.44 -25.00
C ILE A 376 8.98 -15.97 -25.90
N LEU A 377 7.73 -15.74 -25.52
CA LEU A 377 6.56 -16.05 -26.35
C LEU A 377 6.26 -14.88 -27.29
N TRP A 378 6.44 -15.10 -28.58
CA TRP A 378 6.11 -14.15 -29.63
C TRP A 378 4.73 -14.43 -30.22
N ARG A 379 4.00 -13.37 -30.54
CA ARG A 379 2.77 -13.42 -31.34
C ARG A 379 2.90 -12.52 -32.55
N SER A 380 2.57 -13.05 -33.72
CA SER A 380 2.51 -12.25 -34.94
C SER A 380 1.13 -11.60 -35.12
N ALA A 381 1.05 -10.61 -36.00
CA ALA A 381 -0.21 -9.95 -36.37
C ALA A 381 -1.29 -10.91 -36.92
N ASN A 382 -0.92 -12.09 -37.41
CA ASN A 382 -1.89 -13.09 -37.90
C ASN A 382 -2.31 -14.12 -36.83
N GLY A 383 -1.78 -14.00 -35.61
CA GLY A 383 -2.09 -14.88 -34.48
C GLY A 383 -1.10 -16.03 -34.27
N THR A 384 -0.14 -16.25 -35.19
CA THR A 384 0.89 -17.29 -35.02
C THR A 384 1.69 -17.04 -33.76
N LEU A 385 1.91 -18.10 -32.98
CA LEU A 385 2.72 -18.06 -31.76
C LEU A 385 4.04 -18.80 -31.97
N VAL A 386 5.12 -18.20 -31.51
CA VAL A 386 6.47 -18.78 -31.54
C VAL A 386 7.08 -18.69 -30.16
N ASP A 387 7.59 -19.81 -29.67
CA ASP A 387 8.40 -19.89 -28.46
C ASP A 387 9.88 -19.76 -28.86
N TRP A 388 10.57 -18.79 -28.26
CA TRP A 388 12.02 -18.71 -28.28
C TRP A 388 12.57 -19.23 -26.96
N THR A 389 13.16 -20.42 -27.03
CA THR A 389 13.86 -21.02 -25.90
C THR A 389 15.18 -20.30 -25.66
N MET A 390 15.40 -19.78 -24.46
CA MET A 390 16.52 -18.88 -24.16
C MET A 390 17.61 -19.52 -23.30
N ASN A 391 18.82 -18.98 -23.40
CA ASN A 391 19.91 -19.21 -22.46
C ASN A 391 20.78 -17.95 -22.40
N GLY A 392 20.40 -17.04 -21.49
CA GLY A 392 20.82 -15.65 -21.48
C GLY A 392 20.49 -14.98 -22.81
N SER A 393 21.49 -14.35 -23.42
CA SER A 393 21.36 -13.67 -24.72
C SER A 393 21.24 -14.59 -25.94
N GLN A 394 21.21 -15.92 -25.77
CA GLN A 394 21.21 -16.88 -26.87
C GLN A 394 19.86 -17.56 -27.05
N ILE A 395 19.32 -17.51 -28.27
CA ILE A 395 18.16 -18.30 -28.68
C ILE A 395 18.66 -19.70 -29.01
N THR A 396 18.26 -20.68 -28.20
CA THR A 396 18.64 -22.09 -28.37
C THR A 396 17.59 -22.87 -29.16
N GLY A 397 16.33 -22.41 -29.17
CA GLY A 397 15.23 -22.95 -29.94
C GLY A 397 14.30 -21.84 -30.45
N SER A 398 13.72 -22.03 -31.63
CA SER A 398 12.70 -21.13 -32.17
C SER A 398 11.66 -21.96 -32.90
N GLN A 399 10.51 -22.17 -32.27
CA GLN A 399 9.50 -23.12 -32.73
C GLN A 399 8.10 -22.52 -32.66
N ASN A 400 7.27 -22.81 -33.67
CA ASN A 400 5.85 -22.49 -33.58
C ASN A 400 5.20 -23.30 -32.46
N LEU A 401 4.26 -22.70 -31.73
CA LEU A 401 3.44 -23.46 -30.80
C LEU A 401 2.56 -24.45 -31.56
N THR A 402 2.48 -25.69 -31.08
CA THR A 402 1.63 -26.72 -31.67
C THR A 402 0.78 -27.45 -30.64
N LEU A 403 -0.45 -27.78 -31.01
CA LEU A 403 -1.35 -28.67 -30.27
C LEU A 403 -1.58 -29.92 -31.12
N GLN A 404 -1.30 -31.10 -30.56
CA GLN A 404 -1.40 -32.38 -31.28
C GLN A 404 -0.62 -32.40 -32.62
N GLY A 405 0.52 -31.71 -32.66
CA GLY A 405 1.39 -31.59 -33.84
C GLY A 405 0.93 -30.59 -34.91
N GLY A 406 -0.22 -29.94 -34.73
CA GLY A 406 -0.70 -28.86 -35.60
C GLY A 406 -0.34 -27.49 -35.03
N GLN A 407 0.19 -26.60 -35.86
CA GLN A 407 0.42 -25.20 -35.47
C GLN A 407 -0.88 -24.52 -35.06
N VAL A 408 -0.83 -23.75 -33.97
CA VAL A 408 -1.96 -22.94 -33.49
C VAL A 408 -1.80 -21.47 -33.87
N SER A 409 -2.93 -20.79 -34.04
CA SER A 409 -2.96 -19.36 -34.34
C SER A 409 -4.25 -18.74 -33.79
N PRO A 410 -4.35 -18.47 -32.46
CA PRO A 410 -5.51 -17.82 -31.89
C PRO A 410 -5.80 -16.48 -32.58
N ASP A 411 -7.06 -16.27 -32.96
CA ASP A 411 -7.48 -15.03 -33.61
C ASP A 411 -7.49 -13.83 -32.64
N ALA A 412 -7.82 -12.65 -33.16
CA ALA A 412 -7.81 -11.41 -32.39
C ALA A 412 -8.85 -11.33 -31.27
N SER A 413 -9.81 -12.27 -31.19
CA SER A 413 -10.74 -12.35 -30.06
C SER A 413 -10.09 -12.92 -28.80
N TRP A 414 -8.88 -13.49 -28.92
CA TRP A 414 -8.11 -14.05 -27.81
C TRP A 414 -6.90 -13.19 -27.46
N SER A 415 -6.73 -12.97 -26.15
CA SER A 415 -5.56 -12.32 -25.56
C SER A 415 -4.96 -13.22 -24.47
N VAL A 416 -3.62 -13.23 -24.38
CA VAL A 416 -2.93 -13.77 -23.21
C VAL A 416 -3.30 -12.90 -22.02
N ALA A 417 -3.87 -13.52 -21.00
CA ALA A 417 -4.31 -12.89 -19.77
C ALA A 417 -3.36 -13.14 -18.59
N GLY A 418 -2.52 -14.17 -18.69
CA GLY A 418 -1.49 -14.45 -17.71
C GLY A 418 -0.56 -15.58 -18.15
N ILE A 419 0.67 -15.53 -17.63
CA ILE A 419 1.68 -16.58 -17.72
C ILE A 419 2.03 -16.99 -16.29
N GLY A 420 2.05 -18.29 -16.02
CA GLY A 420 2.37 -18.82 -14.68
C GLY A 420 2.19 -20.34 -14.62
N ASP A 421 2.80 -21.01 -13.66
CA ASP A 421 2.65 -22.46 -13.46
C ASP A 421 1.33 -22.77 -12.73
N PHE A 422 0.21 -22.75 -13.45
CA PHE A 422 -1.11 -22.98 -12.85
C PHE A 422 -1.28 -24.40 -12.29
N ASN A 423 -0.43 -25.34 -12.68
CA ASN A 423 -0.61 -26.76 -12.39
C ASN A 423 0.47 -27.38 -11.47
N GLY A 424 1.58 -26.67 -11.24
CA GLY A 424 2.67 -27.05 -10.34
C GLY A 424 3.64 -28.06 -10.94
N ASP A 425 3.86 -28.05 -12.26
CA ASP A 425 4.82 -28.94 -12.93
C ASP A 425 6.20 -28.33 -13.24
N GLY A 426 6.42 -27.11 -12.74
CA GLY A 426 7.64 -26.33 -12.89
C GLY A 426 7.78 -25.69 -14.27
N LYS A 427 6.68 -25.53 -15.02
CA LYS A 427 6.66 -24.83 -16.30
C LYS A 427 5.59 -23.76 -16.30
N SER A 428 5.89 -22.62 -16.89
CA SER A 428 4.90 -21.59 -17.12
C SER A 428 3.87 -22.09 -18.15
N ASP A 429 2.59 -21.98 -17.81
CA ASP A 429 1.44 -22.22 -18.68
C ASP A 429 0.91 -20.89 -19.24
N ILE A 430 -0.08 -20.95 -20.16
CA ILE A 430 -0.70 -19.75 -20.73
C ILE A 430 -2.20 -19.71 -20.40
N LEU A 431 -2.63 -18.67 -19.69
CA LEU A 431 -4.04 -18.34 -19.52
C LEU A 431 -4.50 -17.40 -20.62
N TRP A 432 -5.50 -17.82 -21.37
CA TRP A 432 -6.16 -17.06 -22.43
C TRP A 432 -7.51 -16.54 -21.97
N ARG A 433 -7.82 -15.29 -22.35
CA ARG A 433 -9.16 -14.72 -22.23
C ARG A 433 -9.70 -14.33 -23.60
N ASN A 434 -10.94 -14.74 -23.88
CA ASN A 434 -11.67 -14.32 -25.05
C ASN A 434 -12.43 -13.01 -24.79
N THR A 435 -12.72 -12.24 -25.83
CA THR A 435 -13.57 -11.03 -25.73
C THR A 435 -14.99 -11.32 -25.22
N ASN A 436 -15.47 -12.56 -25.32
CA ASN A 436 -16.74 -12.99 -24.75
C ASN A 436 -16.65 -13.40 -23.25
N GLY A 437 -15.47 -13.33 -22.63
CA GLY A 437 -15.22 -13.67 -21.23
C GLY A 437 -14.77 -15.10 -20.98
N MET A 438 -14.78 -15.99 -22.00
CA MET A 438 -14.31 -17.37 -21.87
C MET A 438 -12.82 -17.41 -21.53
N LEU A 439 -12.46 -18.32 -20.62
CA LEU A 439 -11.08 -18.55 -20.19
C LEU A 439 -10.63 -19.94 -20.62
N ILE A 440 -9.43 -20.02 -21.19
CA ILE A 440 -8.79 -21.28 -21.56
C ILE A 440 -7.39 -21.29 -20.97
N GLU A 441 -7.02 -22.38 -20.32
CA GLU A 441 -5.65 -22.64 -19.88
C GLU A 441 -4.98 -23.60 -20.87
N TRP A 442 -3.79 -23.22 -21.30
CA TRP A 442 -2.91 -24.04 -22.12
C TRP A 442 -1.72 -24.51 -21.30
N ARG A 443 -1.68 -25.83 -21.12
CA ARG A 443 -0.60 -26.47 -20.39
C ARG A 443 0.60 -26.64 -21.29
N MET A 444 1.72 -26.03 -20.95
CA MET A 444 2.88 -25.93 -21.84
C MET A 444 3.95 -26.99 -21.56
N ASN A 445 4.75 -27.28 -22.58
CA ASN A 445 5.97 -28.09 -22.48
C ASN A 445 6.92 -27.66 -23.61
N GLY A 446 7.58 -26.53 -23.39
CA GLY A 446 8.18 -25.67 -24.43
C GLY A 446 7.12 -25.29 -25.46
N SER A 447 7.50 -25.27 -26.74
CA SER A 447 6.57 -25.05 -27.86
C SER A 447 5.40 -26.05 -28.02
N GLN A 448 5.30 -27.11 -27.22
CA GLN A 448 4.19 -28.07 -27.29
C GLN A 448 3.08 -27.73 -26.28
N ILE A 449 1.87 -27.53 -26.77
CA ILE A 449 0.67 -27.42 -25.92
C ILE A 449 0.20 -28.83 -25.60
N SER A 450 0.41 -29.25 -24.36
CA SER A 450 0.08 -30.59 -23.88
C SER A 450 -1.42 -30.74 -23.61
N SER A 451 -2.09 -29.65 -23.24
CA SER A 451 -3.54 -29.61 -23.01
C SER A 451 -4.08 -28.20 -23.28
N SER A 452 -5.32 -28.11 -23.74
CA SER A 452 -6.06 -26.85 -23.91
C SER A 452 -7.46 -27.06 -23.34
N GLN A 453 -7.73 -26.53 -22.16
CA GLN A 453 -8.99 -26.76 -21.44
C GLN A 453 -9.64 -25.44 -21.05
N GLU A 454 -10.97 -25.41 -21.10
CA GLU A 454 -11.73 -24.30 -20.54
C GLU A 454 -11.57 -24.27 -19.01
N VAL A 455 -11.45 -23.08 -18.44
CA VAL A 455 -11.31 -22.92 -16.99
C VAL A 455 -12.65 -23.20 -16.32
N THR A 456 -12.68 -24.11 -15.32
CA THR A 456 -13.93 -24.53 -14.66
C THR A 456 -13.85 -24.47 -13.14
N LEU A 457 -15.01 -24.32 -12.50
CA LEU A 457 -15.22 -24.52 -11.07
C LEU A 457 -16.29 -25.60 -10.88
N GLY A 458 -15.95 -26.68 -10.17
CA GLY A 458 -16.88 -27.80 -9.98
C GLY A 458 -17.31 -28.47 -11.30
N GLY A 459 -16.47 -28.39 -12.35
CA GLY A 459 -16.74 -28.95 -13.68
C GLY A 459 -17.62 -28.08 -14.58
N SER A 460 -17.99 -26.88 -14.14
CA SER A 460 -18.73 -25.91 -14.97
C SER A 460 -17.82 -24.75 -15.35
N ALA A 461 -17.84 -24.37 -16.63
CA ALA A 461 -17.10 -23.23 -17.13
C ALA A 461 -17.33 -21.99 -16.26
N VAL A 462 -16.24 -21.29 -15.93
CA VAL A 462 -16.29 -20.11 -15.06
C VAL A 462 -15.48 -18.98 -15.69
N GLY A 463 -16.03 -17.78 -15.62
CA GLY A 463 -15.43 -16.57 -16.14
C GLY A 463 -16.17 -15.38 -15.55
N PRO A 464 -15.52 -14.48 -14.81
CA PRO A 464 -16.14 -13.25 -14.34
C PRO A 464 -16.59 -12.40 -15.53
N ASP A 465 -17.67 -11.66 -15.35
CA ASP A 465 -18.20 -10.77 -16.38
C ASP A 465 -17.23 -9.61 -16.70
N SER A 466 -17.62 -8.72 -17.61
CA SER A 466 -16.77 -7.61 -18.07
C SER A 466 -16.45 -6.58 -16.99
N SER A 467 -17.11 -6.59 -15.83
CA SER A 467 -16.76 -5.73 -14.69
C SER A 467 -15.50 -6.22 -13.97
N TRP A 468 -14.99 -7.40 -14.31
CA TRP A 468 -13.79 -7.98 -13.71
C TRP A 468 -12.65 -8.08 -14.72
N SER A 469 -11.45 -7.76 -14.23
CA SER A 469 -10.19 -7.81 -14.95
C SER A 469 -9.21 -8.68 -14.18
N ILE A 470 -8.45 -9.51 -14.89
CA ILE A 470 -7.26 -10.17 -14.32
C ILE A 470 -6.22 -9.07 -14.15
N VAL A 471 -5.72 -8.91 -12.93
CA VAL A 471 -4.72 -7.90 -12.59
C VAL A 471 -3.41 -8.52 -12.11
N GLY A 472 -3.38 -9.85 -11.96
CA GLY A 472 -2.22 -10.53 -11.44
C GLY A 472 -2.27 -12.05 -11.57
N VAL A 473 -1.09 -12.66 -11.66
CA VAL A 473 -0.87 -14.10 -11.57
C VAL A 473 0.32 -14.32 -10.63
N GLY A 474 0.19 -15.27 -9.69
CA GLY A 474 1.24 -15.58 -8.72
C GLY A 474 0.77 -16.60 -7.68
N ASP A 475 1.69 -17.32 -7.03
CA ASP A 475 1.38 -18.26 -5.97
C ASP A 475 1.14 -17.53 -4.64
N PHE A 476 -0.05 -16.94 -4.45
CA PHE A 476 -0.34 -16.14 -3.25
C PHE A 476 -0.41 -17.01 -1.99
N ASN A 477 -0.72 -18.30 -2.13
CA ASN A 477 -1.00 -19.21 -1.02
C ASN A 477 0.19 -20.14 -0.63
N GLY A 478 1.19 -20.28 -1.50
CA GLY A 478 2.40 -21.07 -1.31
C GLY A 478 2.24 -22.56 -1.59
N ASP A 479 1.29 -22.96 -2.44
CA ASP A 479 1.09 -24.37 -2.80
C ASP A 479 1.86 -24.83 -4.04
N GLY A 480 2.73 -23.94 -4.57
CA GLY A 480 3.56 -24.16 -5.74
C GLY A 480 2.81 -24.01 -7.05
N LYS A 481 1.61 -23.43 -7.06
CA LYS A 481 0.83 -23.16 -8.28
C LYS A 481 0.46 -21.70 -8.34
N SER A 482 0.45 -21.15 -9.54
CA SER A 482 -0.04 -19.80 -9.76
C SER A 482 -1.55 -19.71 -9.55
N ASP A 483 -1.95 -18.72 -8.78
CA ASP A 483 -3.33 -18.28 -8.62
C ASP A 483 -3.65 -17.14 -9.61
N ILE A 484 -4.93 -16.77 -9.71
CA ILE A 484 -5.38 -15.65 -10.57
C ILE A 484 -6.02 -14.56 -9.70
N LEU A 485 -5.40 -13.39 -9.67
CA LEU A 485 -5.92 -12.22 -8.98
C LEU A 485 -6.82 -11.41 -9.91
N TRP A 486 -8.07 -11.24 -9.51
CA TRP A 486 -9.07 -10.47 -10.23
C TRP A 486 -9.42 -9.19 -9.48
N ARG A 487 -9.64 -8.11 -10.22
CA ARG A 487 -10.15 -6.85 -9.72
C ARG A 487 -11.45 -6.48 -10.42
N ASN A 488 -12.46 -6.14 -9.64
CA ASN A 488 -13.70 -5.58 -10.15
C ASN A 488 -13.56 -4.06 -10.35
N THR A 489 -14.36 -3.50 -11.25
CA THR A 489 -14.52 -2.05 -11.43
C THR A 489 -14.85 -1.27 -10.15
N ASN A 490 -15.46 -1.91 -9.15
CA ASN A 490 -15.75 -1.31 -7.84
C ASN A 490 -14.59 -1.41 -6.83
N GLY A 491 -13.42 -1.91 -7.25
CA GLY A 491 -12.23 -2.06 -6.40
C GLY A 491 -12.10 -3.43 -5.70
N THR A 492 -13.15 -4.25 -5.67
CA THR A 492 -13.11 -5.58 -5.03
C THR A 492 -12.04 -6.46 -5.67
N LEU A 493 -11.22 -7.09 -4.84
CA LEU A 493 -10.27 -8.11 -5.26
C LEU A 493 -10.75 -9.51 -4.87
N ILE A 494 -10.60 -10.47 -5.78
CA ILE A 494 -10.78 -11.89 -5.49
C ILE A 494 -9.56 -12.66 -5.99
N ASP A 495 -9.17 -13.66 -5.22
CA ASP A 495 -8.14 -14.62 -5.52
C ASP A 495 -8.80 -15.93 -5.97
N TRP A 496 -8.34 -16.46 -7.10
CA TRP A 496 -8.74 -17.74 -7.64
C TRP A 496 -7.59 -18.72 -7.50
N THR A 497 -7.72 -19.64 -6.55
CA THR A 497 -6.76 -20.74 -6.40
C THR A 497 -6.97 -21.76 -7.51
N THR A 498 -5.90 -22.18 -8.20
CA THR A 498 -6.01 -23.05 -9.38
C THR A 498 -5.27 -24.38 -9.26
N ASN A 499 -5.58 -25.30 -10.18
CA ASN A 499 -4.82 -26.52 -10.45
C ASN A 499 -4.97 -26.83 -11.95
N GLY A 500 -4.16 -26.14 -12.75
CA GLY A 500 -4.34 -25.96 -14.20
C GLY A 500 -5.65 -25.22 -14.48
N SER A 501 -6.37 -25.64 -15.51
CA SER A 501 -7.74 -25.18 -15.80
C SER A 501 -8.79 -25.32 -14.69
N GLN A 502 -8.51 -25.98 -13.56
CA GLN A 502 -9.50 -26.14 -12.47
C GLN A 502 -9.33 -25.08 -11.39
N VAL A 503 -10.33 -24.21 -11.23
CA VAL A 503 -10.45 -23.34 -10.06
C VAL A 503 -10.89 -24.19 -8.88
N THR A 504 -10.08 -24.18 -7.82
CA THR A 504 -10.32 -24.96 -6.60
C THR A 504 -10.98 -24.14 -5.50
N ALA A 505 -10.74 -22.83 -5.47
CA ALA A 505 -11.39 -21.89 -4.58
C ALA A 505 -11.49 -20.50 -5.22
N ILE A 506 -12.54 -19.76 -4.86
CA ILE A 506 -12.68 -18.34 -5.13
C ILE A 506 -12.85 -17.66 -3.78
N GLN A 507 -11.94 -16.77 -3.44
CA GLN A 507 -11.91 -16.11 -2.13
C GLN A 507 -11.77 -14.61 -2.31
N GLN A 508 -12.53 -13.84 -1.53
CA GLN A 508 -12.36 -12.39 -1.52
C GLN A 508 -11.06 -12.05 -0.80
N VAL A 509 -10.27 -11.14 -1.39
CA VAL A 509 -9.05 -10.66 -0.74
C VAL A 509 -9.43 -9.77 0.43
N THR A 510 -8.88 -10.03 1.61
CA THR A 510 -9.22 -9.29 2.84
C THR A 510 -8.00 -8.91 3.67
N LEU A 511 -8.10 -7.77 4.37
CA LEU A 511 -7.17 -7.35 5.44
C LEU A 511 -7.94 -7.32 6.77
N GLY A 512 -7.45 -8.04 7.79
CA GLY A 512 -8.13 -8.10 9.09
C GLY A 512 -9.55 -8.71 9.05
N GLY A 513 -9.86 -9.50 8.01
CA GLY A 513 -11.19 -10.08 7.78
C GLY A 513 -12.16 -9.18 7.00
N SER A 514 -11.76 -7.94 6.66
CA SER A 514 -12.55 -7.02 5.83
C SER A 514 -12.10 -7.02 4.38
N PRO A 515 -13.01 -6.90 3.40
CA PRO A 515 -12.69 -6.73 1.98
C PRO A 515 -11.60 -5.70 1.71
N ALA A 516 -10.56 -6.11 1.00
CA ALA A 516 -9.55 -5.20 0.51
C ALA A 516 -10.01 -4.60 -0.83
N MET A 517 -10.19 -3.28 -0.87
CA MET A 517 -10.73 -2.58 -2.05
C MET A 517 -9.90 -1.34 -2.38
N PRO A 518 -8.71 -1.50 -2.99
CA PRO A 518 -7.93 -0.36 -3.46
C PRO A 518 -8.78 0.41 -4.49
N ASP A 519 -8.87 1.72 -4.33
CA ASP A 519 -9.54 2.56 -5.31
C ASP A 519 -8.69 2.69 -6.60
N SER A 520 -9.26 3.30 -7.63
CA SER A 520 -8.64 3.39 -8.97
C SER A 520 -7.28 4.11 -9.01
N SER A 521 -6.95 4.91 -8.00
CA SER A 521 -5.64 5.57 -7.86
C SER A 521 -4.53 4.54 -7.64
N TRP A 522 -4.83 3.39 -7.05
CA TRP A 522 -3.88 2.30 -6.83
C TRP A 522 -3.85 1.31 -8.01
N GLN A 523 -2.65 1.03 -8.49
CA GLN A 523 -2.35 0.08 -9.57
C GLN A 523 -1.29 -0.92 -9.06
N ILE A 524 -1.37 -2.17 -9.52
CA ILE A 524 -0.34 -3.17 -9.20
C ILE A 524 0.91 -2.84 -10.01
N ALA A 525 2.01 -2.63 -9.30
CA ALA A 525 3.32 -2.42 -9.90
C ALA A 525 4.07 -3.75 -10.11
N GLN A 526 3.95 -4.69 -9.17
CA GLN A 526 4.60 -6.00 -9.25
C GLN A 526 3.84 -7.05 -8.42
N ILE A 527 3.94 -8.30 -8.87
CA ILE A 527 3.59 -9.49 -8.10
C ILE A 527 4.82 -10.40 -8.09
N GLY A 528 5.08 -11.04 -6.96
CA GLY A 528 6.19 -11.97 -6.79
C GLY A 528 6.51 -12.15 -5.32
N ASP A 529 7.39 -13.08 -4.97
CA ASP A 529 7.82 -13.25 -3.57
C ASP A 529 8.72 -12.07 -3.18
N LEU A 530 8.12 -11.04 -2.59
CA LEU A 530 8.77 -9.79 -2.26
C LEU A 530 9.44 -9.86 -0.88
N ASN A 531 9.03 -10.76 0.01
CA ASN A 531 9.62 -10.88 1.35
C ASN A 531 10.36 -12.20 1.62
N GLY A 532 10.39 -13.12 0.67
CA GLY A 532 11.17 -14.36 0.69
C GLY A 532 10.47 -15.49 1.45
N ASN A 533 9.15 -15.42 1.62
CA ASN A 533 8.37 -16.40 2.35
C ASN A 533 7.89 -17.58 1.47
N GLY A 534 8.22 -17.56 0.18
CA GLY A 534 7.80 -18.55 -0.81
C GLY A 534 6.40 -18.34 -1.37
N LYS A 535 5.79 -17.17 -1.16
CA LYS A 535 4.47 -16.78 -1.68
C LYS A 535 4.58 -15.48 -2.41
N SER A 536 3.75 -15.29 -3.41
CA SER A 536 3.64 -14.02 -4.12
C SER A 536 2.98 -12.96 -3.23
N ASP A 537 3.60 -11.80 -3.16
CA ASP A 537 3.10 -10.56 -2.56
C ASP A 537 2.65 -9.59 -3.66
N ILE A 538 2.02 -8.47 -3.27
CA ILE A 538 1.56 -7.45 -4.21
C ILE A 538 2.19 -6.11 -3.86
N LEU A 539 2.95 -5.56 -4.80
CA LEU A 539 3.39 -4.17 -4.73
C LEU A 539 2.40 -3.27 -5.45
N TRP A 540 1.84 -2.32 -4.72
CA TRP A 540 0.93 -1.30 -5.20
C TRP A 540 1.65 0.03 -5.42
N ARG A 541 1.18 0.77 -6.42
CA ARG A 541 1.54 2.15 -6.69
C ARG A 541 0.30 3.01 -6.84
N ASN A 542 0.26 4.11 -6.09
CA ASN A 542 -0.74 5.13 -6.21
C ASN A 542 -0.39 6.11 -7.36
N SER A 543 -1.43 6.73 -7.93
CA SER A 543 -1.34 7.83 -8.89
C SER A 543 -0.52 9.03 -8.41
N ASP A 544 -0.42 9.28 -7.10
CA ASP A 544 0.42 10.32 -6.52
C ASP A 544 1.91 9.90 -6.39
N GLY A 545 2.21 8.63 -6.66
CA GLY A 545 3.55 8.04 -6.57
C GLY A 545 3.80 7.23 -5.30
N ALA A 546 2.88 7.24 -4.32
CA ALA A 546 3.00 6.42 -3.12
C ALA A 546 3.09 4.93 -3.46
N LEU A 547 3.88 4.19 -2.69
CA LEU A 547 4.07 2.76 -2.84
C LEU A 547 3.62 2.06 -1.56
N ALA A 548 2.91 0.94 -1.71
CA ALA A 548 2.48 0.11 -0.61
C ALA A 548 2.62 -1.36 -0.98
N GLU A 549 3.14 -2.17 -0.07
CA GLU A 549 3.16 -3.61 -0.25
C GLU A 549 2.07 -4.29 0.56
N TRP A 550 1.45 -5.29 -0.05
CA TRP A 550 0.63 -6.28 0.64
C TRP A 550 1.35 -7.63 0.66
N THR A 551 1.67 -8.09 1.87
CA THR A 551 2.16 -9.45 2.09
C THR A 551 0.99 -10.42 2.11
N MET A 552 1.01 -11.42 1.23
CA MET A 552 -0.15 -12.29 1.00
C MET A 552 -0.02 -13.67 1.65
N ASN A 553 -1.16 -14.26 1.98
CA ASN A 553 -1.32 -15.67 2.35
C ASN A 553 -2.64 -16.17 1.79
N GLY A 554 -2.62 -16.54 0.51
CA GLY A 554 -3.80 -16.69 -0.34
C GLY A 554 -4.53 -15.36 -0.42
N ALA A 555 -5.85 -15.41 -0.24
CA ALA A 555 -6.69 -14.22 -0.20
C ALA A 555 -6.56 -13.36 1.09
N GLN A 556 -5.67 -13.69 2.01
CA GLN A 556 -5.48 -12.90 3.24
C GLN A 556 -4.25 -11.99 3.12
N ILE A 557 -4.44 -10.69 3.31
CA ILE A 557 -3.35 -9.73 3.50
C ILE A 557 -2.91 -9.83 4.95
N THR A 558 -1.66 -10.24 5.16
CA THR A 558 -1.08 -10.43 6.49
C THR A 558 -0.29 -9.22 6.97
N ALA A 559 0.14 -8.37 6.05
CA ALA A 559 0.66 -7.04 6.33
C ALA A 559 0.37 -6.11 5.14
N ALA A 560 0.01 -4.86 5.42
CA ALA A 560 -0.12 -3.80 4.43
C ALA A 560 0.74 -2.63 4.90
N GLN A 561 1.82 -2.33 4.17
CA GLN A 561 2.80 -1.36 4.63
C GLN A 561 3.08 -0.35 3.53
N ALA A 562 3.04 0.94 3.88
CA ALA A 562 3.66 1.96 3.05
C ALA A 562 5.17 1.66 3.01
N THR A 563 5.72 1.47 1.83
CA THR A 563 7.15 1.20 1.70
C THR A 563 7.84 2.55 1.91
N GLY A 564 8.62 2.72 2.98
CA GLY A 564 9.36 3.96 3.29
C GLY A 564 10.49 4.28 2.29
N MET A 565 10.32 3.89 1.03
CA MET A 565 11.33 3.82 0.01
C MET A 565 11.11 4.98 -0.95
N GLU A 566 11.87 6.05 -0.72
CA GLU A 566 11.69 7.39 -1.29
C GLU A 566 11.98 7.52 -2.79
N ALA A 567 12.17 6.43 -3.53
CA ALA A 567 12.02 6.59 -4.97
C ALA A 567 10.54 6.83 -5.23
N THR A 568 10.23 7.96 -5.86
CA THR A 568 8.94 8.24 -6.49
C THR A 568 7.87 8.93 -5.64
N SER A 569 8.21 9.99 -4.90
CA SER A 569 7.24 11.11 -4.72
C SER A 569 6.93 11.87 -6.02
N SER A 570 7.44 11.38 -7.17
CA SER A 570 7.15 11.91 -8.49
C SER A 570 6.42 10.87 -9.35
N THR A 571 5.39 11.34 -10.03
CA THR A 571 4.53 10.55 -10.93
C THR A 571 5.26 10.04 -12.19
N ASN A 572 6.52 10.44 -12.39
CA ASN A 572 7.31 10.19 -13.60
C ASN A 572 7.94 8.79 -13.71
N TRP A 573 7.80 7.95 -12.69
CA TRP A 573 8.37 6.60 -12.67
C TRP A 573 7.33 5.53 -13.00
N SER A 574 7.72 4.51 -13.76
CA SER A 574 6.89 3.35 -14.11
C SER A 574 7.63 2.03 -13.90
N PRO A 575 6.97 0.98 -13.39
CA PRO A 575 7.58 -0.35 -13.27
C PRO A 575 7.81 -0.97 -14.65
N LEU A 576 8.85 -1.80 -14.78
CA LEU A 576 9.19 -2.45 -16.06
C LEU A 576 8.49 -3.79 -16.29
N ALA A 577 8.18 -4.54 -15.23
CA ALA A 577 7.51 -5.82 -15.33
C ALA A 577 5.99 -5.65 -15.47
N LYS A 578 5.33 -6.57 -16.18
CA LYS A 578 3.87 -6.64 -16.16
C LYS A 578 3.41 -7.52 -15.01
N PRO A 579 2.37 -7.15 -14.26
CA PRO A 579 1.77 -7.97 -13.19
C PRO A 579 1.37 -9.41 -13.57
N THR A 580 1.30 -9.72 -14.86
CA THR A 580 0.81 -10.99 -15.43
C THR A 580 1.90 -11.89 -16.03
N ASP A 581 3.16 -11.45 -16.02
CA ASP A 581 4.28 -12.14 -16.68
C ASP A 581 5.31 -12.53 -15.60
N PHE A 582 5.12 -13.64 -14.87
CA PHE A 582 6.06 -14.10 -13.83
C PHE A 582 6.19 -15.63 -13.75
N ILE A 583 7.27 -16.08 -13.10
CA ILE A 583 7.71 -17.49 -12.96
C ILE A 583 7.61 -17.89 -11.50
#